data_AF-A0AAW8NGS3-F1
#
_entry.id   AF-A0AAW8NGS3-F1
#
_cell.length_a   1.000
_cell.length_b   1.000
_cell.length_c   1.000
_cell.angle_alpha   90.00
_cell.angle_beta   90.00
_cell.angle_gamma   90.00
#
_symmetry.space_group_name_H-M   'P 1'
#
loop_
_entity.id
_entity.type
_entity.pdbx_description
1 polymer ?
#
loop_
_entity_poly.entity_id
_entity_poly.type
_entity_poly.pdbx_seq_one_letter_code
_entity_poly.pdbx_strand_id
1 'polypeptide(L)' 'MANRRKDRPVPEGFRRYDGNYEKAWYDIYTWNGTIFHHCWPNAGQFHAWGSGQVIDGDRVFAIKPEVESGSEQAGGSN' A
#
# COMPACT_ATOMS: atom_id res chain seq x y z
N MET A 1 -17.06 -17.84 -15.94
CA MET A 1 -17.14 -17.27 -14.57
C MET A 1 -16.46 -15.91 -14.57
N ALA A 2 -17.22 -14.82 -14.46
CA ALA A 2 -16.64 -13.49 -14.32
C ALA A 2 -15.79 -13.46 -13.05
N ASN A 3 -14.54 -13.02 -13.17
CA ASN A 3 -13.59 -12.97 -12.07
C ASN A 3 -13.99 -11.79 -11.17
N ARG A 4 -15.08 -11.97 -10.38
CA ARG A 4 -15.78 -10.97 -9.53
C ARG A 4 -14.86 -10.19 -8.59
N ARG A 5 -13.62 -10.66 -8.44
CA ARG A 5 -12.54 -9.96 -7.76
C ARG A 5 -12.25 -8.61 -8.40
N LYS A 6 -12.24 -8.52 -9.74
CA LYS A 6 -11.88 -7.28 -10.46
C LYS A 6 -12.87 -6.14 -10.22
N ASP A 7 -14.14 -6.44 -9.97
CA ASP A 7 -15.21 -5.46 -9.74
C ASP A 7 -15.27 -4.96 -8.29
N ARG A 8 -14.37 -5.43 -7.40
CA ARG A 8 -14.32 -4.95 -6.02
C ARG A 8 -14.00 -3.45 -6.01
N PRO A 9 -14.72 -2.63 -5.22
CA PRO A 9 -14.39 -1.23 -5.04
C PRO A 9 -13.02 -1.10 -4.34
N VAL A 10 -12.28 -0.07 -4.71
CA VAL A 10 -11.03 0.29 -4.04
C VAL A 10 -11.39 1.11 -2.79
N PRO A 11 -10.85 0.78 -1.60
CA PRO A 11 -11.10 1.57 -0.39
C PRO A 11 -10.62 3.01 -0.52
N GLU A 12 -11.18 3.91 0.28
CA GLU A 12 -10.81 5.32 0.26
C GLU A 12 -9.32 5.54 0.54
N GLY A 13 -8.68 6.40 -0.26
CA GLY A 13 -7.25 6.68 -0.18
C GLY A 13 -6.35 5.61 -0.78
N PHE A 14 -6.88 4.45 -1.17
CA PHE A 14 -6.12 3.44 -1.92
C PHE A 14 -6.22 3.71 -3.42
N ARG A 15 -5.14 3.43 -4.13
CA ARG A 15 -5.10 3.35 -5.60
C ARG A 15 -4.93 1.91 -6.03
N ARG A 16 -5.56 1.54 -7.15
CA ARG A 16 -5.40 0.18 -7.72
C ARG A 16 -3.92 -0.08 -7.98
N TYR A 17 -3.45 -1.27 -7.61
CA TYR A 17 -2.07 -1.65 -7.90
C TYR A 17 -1.96 -2.03 -9.38
N ASP A 18 -1.06 -1.35 -10.09
CA ASP A 18 -0.79 -1.53 -11.52
C ASP A 18 0.53 -2.26 -11.78
N GLY A 19 1.22 -2.71 -10.72
CA GLY A 19 2.55 -3.31 -10.79
C GLY A 19 3.69 -2.31 -10.60
N ASN A 20 3.39 -1.01 -10.55
CA ASN A 20 4.39 0.04 -10.32
C ASN A 20 4.33 0.54 -8.88
N TYR A 21 5.50 0.80 -8.31
CA TYR A 21 5.65 1.40 -6.98
C TYR A 21 6.88 2.29 -6.91
N GLU A 22 6.81 3.31 -6.06
CA GLU A 22 7.94 4.17 -5.69
C GLU A 22 8.54 3.66 -4.38
N LYS A 23 9.79 4.02 -4.06
CA LYS A 23 10.42 3.63 -2.78
C LYS A 23 9.86 4.46 -1.62
N ALA A 24 8.74 4.03 -1.08
CA ALA A 24 8.05 4.64 0.06
C ALA A 24 7.39 3.56 0.92
N TRP A 25 6.86 3.95 2.08
CA TRP A 25 6.02 3.08 2.91
C TRP A 25 4.60 3.03 2.35
N TYR A 26 3.97 1.87 2.37
CA TYR A 26 2.60 1.68 1.87
C TYR A 26 1.73 0.87 2.81
N ASP A 27 0.44 1.18 2.81
CA ASP A 27 -0.60 0.24 3.17
C ASP A 27 -0.98 -0.61 1.96
N ILE A 28 -1.04 -1.93 2.14
CA ILE A 28 -1.29 -2.91 1.10
C ILE A 28 -2.64 -3.57 1.35
N TYR A 29 -3.58 -3.39 0.43
CA TYR A 29 -4.85 -4.10 0.43
C TYR A 29 -4.79 -5.27 -0.55
N THR A 30 -4.99 -6.49 -0.06
CA THR A 30 -4.86 -7.72 -0.84
C THR A 30 -6.20 -8.24 -1.37
N TRP A 31 -6.16 -9.10 -2.39
CA TRP A 31 -7.39 -9.64 -3.02
C TRP A 31 -8.29 -10.45 -2.08
N ASN A 32 -7.74 -11.00 -0.99
CA ASN A 32 -8.50 -11.70 0.04
C ASN A 32 -9.22 -10.74 1.02
N GLY A 33 -8.98 -9.43 0.93
CA GLY A 33 -9.57 -8.42 1.81
C GLY A 33 -8.79 -8.13 3.08
N THR A 34 -7.53 -8.55 3.18
CA THR A 34 -6.63 -8.18 4.29
C THR A 34 -5.93 -6.87 3.98
N ILE A 35 -5.73 -6.03 5.01
CA ILE A 35 -4.91 -4.82 4.92
C ILE A 35 -3.64 -5.05 5.73
N PHE A 36 -2.49 -4.77 5.13
CA PHE A 36 -1.19 -4.75 5.79
C PHE A 36 -0.68 -3.32 5.83
N HIS A 37 -0.33 -2.86 7.03
CA HIS A 37 0.18 -1.51 7.24
C HIS A 37 1.70 -1.50 7.25
N HIS A 38 2.30 -0.35 6.94
CA HIS A 38 3.75 -0.13 7.03
C HIS A 38 4.57 -1.17 6.25
N CYS A 39 4.26 -1.29 4.97
CA CYS A 39 4.91 -2.21 4.06
C CYS A 39 5.96 -1.52 3.20
N TRP A 40 7.17 -2.06 3.18
CA TRP A 40 8.24 -1.59 2.31
C TRP A 40 8.31 -2.44 1.02
N PRO A 41 8.30 -1.82 -0.17
CA PRO A 41 8.45 -2.57 -1.41
C PRO A 41 9.91 -3.02 -1.63
N ASN A 42 10.07 -4.28 -2.03
CA ASN A 42 11.35 -4.91 -2.30
C ASN A 42 11.22 -5.90 -3.47
N ALA A 43 11.83 -5.59 -4.62
CA ALA A 43 11.91 -6.48 -5.78
C ALA A 43 10.59 -7.19 -6.18
N GLY A 44 9.48 -6.44 -6.28
CA GLY A 44 8.16 -6.99 -6.65
C GLY A 44 7.35 -7.58 -5.49
N GLN A 45 7.89 -7.52 -4.27
CA GLN A 45 7.23 -7.94 -3.03
C GLN A 45 7.07 -6.75 -2.08
N PHE A 46 6.19 -6.88 -1.09
CA PHE A 46 5.98 -5.90 -0.04
C PHE A 46 6.22 -6.57 1.32
N HIS A 47 7.15 -6.01 2.10
CA HIS A 47 7.53 -6.53 3.42
C HIS A 47 6.81 -5.72 4.50
N ALA A 48 5.89 -6.35 5.21
CA ALA A 48 5.18 -5.73 6.33
C ALA A 48 6.07 -5.73 7.58
N TRP A 49 6.52 -4.55 8.01
CA TRP A 49 7.51 -4.42 9.09
C TRP A 49 6.99 -4.88 10.46
N GLY A 50 5.69 -4.70 10.73
CA GLY A 50 5.07 -5.09 12.01
C GLY A 50 4.79 -6.58 12.16
N SER A 51 4.50 -7.29 11.05
CA SER A 51 4.13 -8.70 11.07
C SER A 51 5.23 -9.65 10.56
N GLY A 52 6.28 -9.11 9.93
CA GLY A 52 7.33 -9.90 9.27
C GLY A 52 6.84 -10.66 8.04
N GLN A 53 5.64 -10.37 7.54
CA GLN A 53 5.07 -11.06 6.40
C GLN A 53 5.53 -10.43 5.08
N VAL A 54 5.74 -11.29 4.09
CA VAL A 54 6.04 -10.89 2.72
C VAL A 54 4.79 -11.10 1.86
N ILE A 55 4.43 -10.07 1.11
CA ILE A 55 3.25 -10.03 0.26
C ILE A 55 3.72 -9.91 -1.19
N ASP A 56 3.48 -10.93 -1.99
CA ASP A 56 3.81 -10.88 -3.42
C ASP A 56 2.95 -9.83 -4.14
N GLY A 57 3.54 -9.13 -5.11
CA GLY A 57 2.85 -8.12 -5.92
C GLY A 57 1.56 -8.63 -6.57
N ASP A 58 1.52 -9.91 -6.99
CA ASP A 58 0.32 -10.54 -7.56
C ASP A 58 -0.85 -10.67 -6.56
N ARG A 59 -0.55 -10.67 -5.26
CA ARG A 59 -1.55 -10.74 -4.19
C ARG A 59 -2.09 -9.35 -3.83
N VAL A 60 -1.44 -8.30 -4.29
CA VAL A 60 -1.83 -6.91 -4.05
C VAL A 60 -2.99 -6.54 -4.97
N PHE A 61 -4.03 -5.98 -4.37
CA PHE A 61 -5.18 -5.45 -5.07
C PHE A 61 -5.09 -3.92 -5.22
N ALA A 62 -4.74 -3.24 -4.13
CA ALA A 62 -4.58 -1.80 -4.09
C ALA A 62 -3.48 -1.42 -3.09
N ILE A 63 -2.84 -0.27 -3.34
CA ILE A 63 -1.81 0.31 -2.49
C ILE A 63 -2.20 1.72 -2.07
N LYS A 64 -1.78 2.14 -0.90
CA LYS A 64 -1.90 3.53 -0.45
C LYS A 64 -0.53 3.96 0.08
N PRO A 65 0.12 4.97 -0.52
CA PRO A 65 1.36 5.49 0.04
C PRO A 65 1.07 6.06 1.42
N GLU A 66 1.82 5.62 2.42
CA GLU A 66 1.96 6.39 3.64
C GLU A 66 2.71 7.65 3.19
N VAL A 67 1.98 8.76 3.07
CA VAL A 67 2.63 10.05 2.94
C VAL A 67 3.57 10.10 4.13
N GLU A 68 4.88 10.17 3.90
CA GLU A 68 5.78 10.61 4.97
C GLU A 68 5.11 11.88 5.47
N SER A 69 4.64 11.83 6.71
CA SER A 69 4.23 13.02 7.43
C SER A 69 5.53 13.78 7.64
N GLY A 70 6.04 14.36 6.56
CA GLY A 70 7.07 15.36 6.57
C GLY A 70 6.43 16.50 7.32
N SER A 71 6.73 16.54 8.61
CA SER A 71 7.04 17.76 9.32
C SER A 71 6.48 19.01 8.62
N GLU A 72 5.26 19.39 8.96
CA GLU A 72 5.02 20.82 9.14
C GLU A 72 5.84 21.26 10.36
N GLN A 73 7.15 21.39 10.14
CA GLN A 73 7.95 22.36 10.86
C GLN A 73 7.36 23.71 10.45
N ALA A 74 6.32 24.14 11.15
CA ALA A 74 5.85 25.52 11.09
C ALA A 74 6.97 26.37 11.71
N GLY A 75 7.92 26.76 10.87
CA GLY A 75 8.73 27.95 11.09
C GLY A 75 7.80 29.14 11.17
N GLY A 76 7.33 29.44 12.37
CA GLY A 76 6.73 30.71 12.74
C GLY A 76 7.76 31.53 13.49
N SER A 77 8.71 32.12 12.76
CA SER A 77 9.44 33.28 13.26
C SER A 77 8.48 34.45 13.38
N ASN A 78 8.33 35.02 14.57
CA ASN A 78 8.13 36.45 14.75
C ASN A 78 8.74 36.91 16.07
#